data_AF-A0AAV2F4E7-F1
#
_entry.id   AF-A0AAV2F4E7-F1
#
_cell.length_a   1.000
_cell.length_b   1.000
_cell.length_c   1.000
_cell.angle_alpha   90.00
_cell.angle_beta   90.00
_cell.angle_gamma   90.00
#
_symmetry.space_group_name_H-M   'P 1'
#
loop_
_entity.id
_entity.type
_entity.pdbx_description
1 polymer ?
#
loop_
_entity_poly.entity_id
_entity_poly.type
_entity_poly.pdbx_seq_one_letter_code
_entity_poly.pdbx_strand_id
1 'polypeptide(L)'
;MYVTRPLSLYRRDPSAASLPPPEGPNSGVLVIQDEEAQPTCLFGLMNSSRVTDLPFPQNKNLQVRYTKRTGEHRRVETHRVVFVPVLGRPLSANRYYVIKIQAGWNA
;
A
#
# COMPACT_ATOMS: atom_id res chain seq x y z
N MET A 1 6.61 -14.28 -10.67
CA MET A 1 7.69 -13.73 -9.84
C MET A 1 7.47 -12.23 -9.64
N TYR A 2 7.79 -11.68 -8.47
CA TYR A 2 7.70 -10.25 -8.23
C TYR A 2 9.03 -9.55 -8.52
N VAL A 3 8.96 -8.35 -9.08
CA VAL A 3 10.08 -7.38 -9.05
C VAL A 3 9.75 -6.26 -8.09
N THR A 4 10.76 -5.68 -7.46
CA THR A 4 10.59 -4.51 -6.58
C THR A 4 10.78 -3.22 -7.37
N ARG A 5 9.92 -2.22 -7.11
CA ARG A 5 10.08 -0.84 -7.62
C ARG A 5 9.87 0.16 -6.49
N PRO A 6 10.60 1.29 -6.46
CA PRO A 6 10.43 2.31 -5.43
C PRO A 6 9.09 3.03 -5.57
N LEU A 7 8.53 3.50 -4.46
CA LEU A 7 7.26 4.24 -4.44
C LEU A 7 7.41 5.62 -5.06
N SER A 8 8.58 6.26 -4.89
CA SER A 8 8.90 7.57 -5.48
C SER A 8 8.73 7.61 -7.00
N LEU A 9 9.05 6.51 -7.69
CA LEU A 9 8.85 6.37 -9.13
C LEU A 9 7.40 6.64 -9.55
N TYR A 10 6.44 6.07 -8.83
CA TYR A 10 5.01 6.25 -9.15
C TYR A 10 4.46 7.60 -8.71
N ARG A 11 5.07 8.24 -7.70
CA ARG A 11 4.70 9.60 -7.30
C ARG A 11 5.14 10.64 -8.33
N ARG A 12 6.34 10.46 -8.90
CA ARG A 12 6.90 11.32 -9.96
C ARG A 12 6.19 11.10 -11.29
N ASP A 13 5.94 9.84 -11.62
CA ASP A 13 5.25 9.44 -12.84
C ASP A 13 4.12 8.45 -12.54
N PRO A 14 2.89 8.94 -12.32
CA PRO A 14 1.72 8.09 -12.12
C PRO A 14 1.42 7.18 -13.32
N SER A 15 1.83 7.55 -14.53
CA SER A 15 1.58 6.74 -15.73
C SER A 15 2.33 5.41 -15.71
N ALA A 16 3.48 5.36 -15.00
CA ALA A 16 4.26 4.15 -14.81
C ALA A 16 3.49 3.02 -14.09
N ALA A 17 2.43 3.35 -13.34
CA ALA A 17 1.57 2.36 -12.70
C ALA A 17 0.70 1.56 -13.70
N SER A 18 0.49 2.10 -14.90
CA SER A 18 -0.26 1.46 -15.99
C SER A 18 0.59 0.59 -16.88
N LEU A 19 1.91 0.60 -16.71
CA LEU A 19 2.80 -0.28 -17.45
C LEU A 19 2.49 -1.75 -17.12
N PRO A 20 2.60 -2.66 -18.10
CA PRO A 20 2.41 -4.07 -17.85
C PRO A 20 3.43 -4.58 -16.81
N PRO A 21 3.05 -5.61 -16.04
CA PRO A 21 3.99 -6.28 -15.15
C PRO A 21 5.15 -6.90 -15.96
N PRO A 22 6.27 -7.25 -15.31
CA PRO A 22 7.43 -7.88 -15.97
C PRO A 22 7.04 -9.09 -16.83
N GLU A 23 7.86 -9.42 -17.81
CA GLU A 23 7.59 -10.58 -18.67
C GLU A 23 7.55 -11.90 -17.85
N GLY A 24 6.72 -12.83 -18.32
CA GLY A 24 6.55 -14.16 -17.75
C GLY A 24 5.19 -14.38 -17.07
N PRO A 25 4.74 -15.65 -17.01
CA PRO A 25 3.47 -15.99 -16.36
C PRO A 25 3.53 -15.68 -14.86
N ASN A 26 2.40 -15.22 -14.31
CA ASN A 26 2.26 -14.93 -12.88
C ASN A 26 3.36 -13.98 -12.34
N SER A 27 3.75 -12.99 -13.14
CA SER A 27 4.67 -11.92 -12.75
C SER A 27 3.92 -10.74 -12.11
N GLY A 28 4.63 -9.91 -11.35
CA GLY A 28 4.02 -8.74 -10.72
C GLY A 28 5.05 -7.76 -10.18
N VAL A 29 4.57 -6.69 -9.56
CA VAL A 29 5.41 -5.65 -8.95
C VAL A 29 5.09 -5.53 -7.47
N LEU A 30 6.13 -5.49 -6.64
CA LEU A 30 6.07 -5.03 -5.26
C LEU A 30 6.62 -3.61 -5.21
N VAL A 31 5.95 -2.76 -4.44
CA VAL A 31 6.29 -1.35 -4.26
C VAL A 31 6.95 -1.19 -2.90
N ILE A 32 8.13 -0.59 -2.89
CA ILE A 32 8.92 -0.35 -1.68
C ILE A 32 8.88 1.14 -1.38
N GLN A 33 8.44 1.50 -0.17
CA GLN A 33 8.58 2.87 0.30
C GLN A 33 10.05 3.16 0.56
N ASP A 34 10.64 3.92 -0.35
CA ASP A 34 11.99 4.49 -0.28
C ASP A 34 11.98 5.84 0.47
N GLU A 35 13.17 6.40 0.72
CA GLU A 35 13.35 7.62 1.52
C GLU A 35 12.66 8.84 0.91
N GLU A 36 12.68 8.97 -0.42
CA GLU A 36 12.05 10.10 -1.10
C GLU A 36 10.52 10.05 -1.01
N ALA A 37 9.96 8.84 -0.93
CA ALA A 37 8.52 8.64 -0.79
C ALA A 37 8.05 8.60 0.68
N GLN A 38 8.86 9.05 1.64
CA GLN A 38 8.42 9.22 3.02
C GLN A 38 7.17 10.12 3.05
N PRO A 39 6.05 9.64 3.64
CA PRO A 39 4.87 10.46 3.78
C PRO A 39 5.16 11.63 4.71
N THR A 40 4.85 12.84 4.26
CA THR A 40 4.99 14.07 5.06
C THR A 40 3.63 14.77 5.22
N CYS A 41 3.49 15.55 6.27
CA CYS A 41 2.37 16.46 6.52
C CYS A 41 2.91 17.88 6.74
N LEU A 42 2.00 18.86 6.86
CA LEU A 42 2.35 20.27 7.11
C LEU A 42 3.39 20.78 6.10
N PHE A 43 3.10 20.66 4.79
CA PHE A 43 3.99 21.11 3.70
C PHE A 43 5.42 20.51 3.73
N GLY A 44 5.59 19.30 4.24
CA GLY A 44 6.89 18.63 4.28
C GLY A 44 7.64 18.77 5.60
N LEU A 45 7.09 19.49 6.57
CA LEU A 45 7.78 19.80 7.84
C LEU A 45 7.72 18.68 8.87
N MET A 46 6.82 17.71 8.72
CA MET A 46 6.65 16.62 9.67
C MET A 46 6.35 15.32 8.93
N ASN A 47 6.83 14.18 9.45
CA ASN A 47 6.50 12.88 8.88
C ASN A 47 5.04 12.52 9.21
N SER A 48 4.30 12.10 8.19
CA SER A 48 2.95 11.57 8.30
C SER A 48 3.00 10.05 8.36
N SER A 49 2.11 9.43 9.13
CA SER A 49 1.92 7.97 9.12
C SER A 49 0.76 7.51 8.23
N ARG A 50 0.08 8.45 7.57
CA ARG A 50 -1.08 8.14 6.72
C ARG A 50 -0.63 7.87 5.29
N VAL A 51 -1.18 6.81 4.72
CA VAL A 51 -1.11 6.57 3.27
C VAL A 51 -2.34 7.18 2.62
N THR A 52 -2.12 8.14 1.72
CA THR A 52 -3.18 8.89 1.03
C THR A 52 -3.42 8.39 -0.39
N ASP A 53 -2.40 7.79 -1.01
CA ASP A 53 -2.39 7.50 -2.44
C ASP A 53 -1.93 6.06 -2.72
N LEU A 54 -2.27 5.60 -3.93
CA LEU A 54 -1.82 4.33 -4.48
C LEU A 54 -0.54 4.53 -5.32
N PRO A 55 0.25 3.47 -5.53
CA PRO A 55 0.11 2.12 -4.97
C PRO A 55 0.53 2.03 -3.50
N PHE A 56 -0.01 1.04 -2.77
CA PHE A 56 0.39 0.78 -1.38
C PHE A 56 1.81 0.19 -1.31
N PRO A 57 2.64 0.55 -0.32
CA PRO A 57 3.95 -0.08 -0.11
C PRO A 57 3.83 -1.45 0.56
N GLN A 58 4.69 -2.40 0.16
CA GLN A 58 4.75 -3.76 0.70
C GLN A 58 5.82 -3.98 1.78
N ASN A 59 6.71 -3.00 2.00
CA ASN A 59 7.68 -3.02 3.10
C ASN A 59 7.17 -2.33 4.38
N LYS A 60 5.86 -2.08 4.49
CA LYS A 60 5.23 -1.42 5.64
C LYS A 60 3.96 -2.14 6.06
N ASN A 61 3.73 -2.23 7.36
CA ASN A 61 2.49 -2.72 7.93
C ASN A 61 1.46 -1.58 7.91
N LEU A 62 0.40 -1.71 7.12
CA LEU A 62 -0.67 -0.71 7.04
C LEU A 62 -1.74 -0.99 8.08
N GLN A 63 -2.34 0.07 8.62
CA GLN A 63 -3.51 -0.03 9.49
C GLN A 63 -4.75 0.45 8.75
N VAL A 64 -5.71 -0.44 8.59
CA VAL A 64 -7.05 -0.11 8.10
C VAL A 64 -7.95 0.12 9.31
N ARG A 65 -8.59 1.29 9.36
CA ARG A 65 -9.55 1.67 10.40
C ARG A 65 -10.94 1.69 9.81
N TYR A 66 -11.79 0.79 10.26
CA TYR A 66 -13.20 0.76 9.88
C TYR A 66 -14.06 1.27 11.03
N THR A 67 -14.90 2.27 10.75
CA THR A 67 -15.82 2.83 11.75
C THR A 67 -17.22 2.32 11.45
N LYS A 68 -17.79 1.53 12.36
CA LYS A 68 -19.20 1.13 12.34
C LYS A 68 -19.98 2.08 13.24
N ARG A 69 -21.08 2.62 12.72
CA ARG A 69 -22.04 3.40 13.51
C ARG A 69 -23.36 2.65 13.57
N THR A 70 -23.85 2.41 14.77
CA THR A 70 -25.15 1.76 15.02
C THR A 70 -25.92 2.66 15.98
N GLY A 71 -26.87 3.44 15.45
CA GLY A 71 -27.55 4.50 16.20
C GLY A 71 -26.55 5.57 16.70
N GLU A 72 -26.55 5.80 18.02
CA GLU A 72 -25.59 6.68 18.68
C GLU A 72 -24.23 6.01 18.94
N HIS A 73 -24.17 4.68 18.94
CA HIS A 73 -22.95 3.96 19.26
C HIS A 73 -21.98 3.94 18.07
N ARG A 74 -20.72 4.27 18.33
CA ARG A 74 -19.63 4.26 17.35
C ARG A 74 -18.56 3.27 17.78
N ARG A 75 -18.33 2.23 16.97
CA ARG A 75 -17.25 1.26 17.16
C ARG A 75 -16.18 1.43 16.08
N VAL A 76 -14.93 1.53 16.49
CA VAL A 76 -13.78 1.58 15.57
C VAL A 76 -13.05 0.25 15.64
N GLU A 77 -12.96 -0.44 14.50
CA GLU A 77 -12.18 -1.66 14.33
C GLU A 77 -10.89 -1.30 13.58
N THR A 78 -9.75 -1.73 14.12
CA THR A 78 -8.44 -1.51 13.49
C THR A 78 -7.83 -2.86 13.12
N HIS A 79 -7.38 -2.98 11.87
CA HIS A 79 -6.74 -4.17 11.36
C HIS A 79 -5.37 -3.82 10.77
N ARG A 80 -4.33 -4.52 11.21
CA ARG A 80 -3.03 -4.48 10.56
C ARG A 80 -3.05 -5.41 9.35
N VAL A 81 -2.67 -4.90 8.19
CA VAL A 81 -2.74 -5.62 6.92
C VAL A 81 -1.53 -5.36 6.06
N VAL A 82 -1.22 -6.31 5.19
CA VAL A 82 -0.34 -6.12 4.02
C VAL A 82 -1.22 -6.21 2.78
N PHE A 83 -1.08 -5.25 1.88
CA PHE A 83 -1.71 -5.29 0.57
C PHE A 83 -0.68 -5.81 -0.42
N VAL A 84 -0.99 -6.87 -1.16
CA VAL A 84 -0.08 -7.46 -2.16
C VAL A 84 -0.71 -7.32 -3.55
N PRO A 85 -0.08 -6.62 -4.51
CA PRO A 85 -0.62 -6.46 -5.85
C PRO A 85 -0.87 -7.80 -6.54
N VAL A 86 -2.02 -7.92 -7.20
CA VAL A 86 -2.39 -9.13 -7.94
C VAL A 86 -1.44 -9.33 -9.13
N LEU A 87 -0.98 -10.57 -9.31
CA LEU A 87 -0.12 -10.97 -10.43
C LEU A 87 -0.81 -10.79 -11.79
N GLY A 88 -0.02 -10.53 -12.83
CA GLY A 88 -0.52 -10.40 -14.21
C GLY A 88 -1.36 -9.15 -14.47
N ARG A 89 -1.35 -8.17 -13.55
CA ARG A 89 -2.07 -6.90 -13.71
C ARG A 89 -1.15 -5.70 -13.46
N PRO A 90 -1.38 -4.57 -14.16
CA PRO A 90 -0.72 -3.31 -13.84
C PRO A 90 -1.17 -2.82 -12.45
N LEU A 91 -0.35 -2.00 -11.81
CA LEU A 91 -0.66 -1.43 -10.48
C LEU A 91 -1.87 -0.51 -10.54
N SER A 92 -2.11 0.17 -11.66
CA SER A 92 -3.29 1.03 -11.89
C SER A 92 -4.62 0.28 -11.87
N ALA A 93 -4.61 -1.05 -11.95
CA ALA A 93 -5.81 -1.86 -11.73
C ALA A 93 -6.32 -1.76 -10.29
N ASN A 94 -5.47 -1.33 -9.34
CA ASN A 94 -5.82 -1.14 -7.92
C ASN A 94 -6.38 -2.41 -7.26
N ARG A 95 -5.93 -3.58 -7.71
CA ARG A 95 -6.35 -4.89 -7.18
C ARG A 95 -5.25 -5.46 -6.30
N TYR A 96 -5.62 -5.82 -5.08
CA TYR A 96 -4.72 -6.34 -4.07
C TYR A 96 -5.31 -7.57 -3.40
N TYR A 97 -4.46 -8.54 -3.09
CA TYR A 97 -4.73 -9.48 -2.01
C TYR A 97 -4.50 -8.76 -0.68
N VAL A 98 -5.37 -8.99 0.30
CA VAL A 98 -5.26 -8.38 1.63
C VAL A 98 -4.96 -9.47 2.64
N ILE A 99 -3.79 -9.38 3.27
CA ILE A 99 -3.36 -10.31 4.30
C ILE A 99 -3.51 -9.62 5.64
N LYS A 100 -4.39 -10.13 6.50
CA LYS A 100 -4.54 -9.64 7.87
C LYS A 100 -3.42 -10.19 8.73
N ILE A 101 -2.65 -9.28 9.35
CA ILE A 101 -1.60 -9.63 10.29
C ILE A 101 -2.27 -9.86 11.65
N GLN A 102 -2.13 -11.07 12.20
CA GLN A 102 -2.58 -11.36 13.56
C GLN A 102 -1.65 -10.71 14.58
N ALA A 103 -2.22 -10.08 15.62
CA ALA A 103 -1.44 -9.57 16.72
C ALA A 103 -0.88 -10.76 17.52
N GLY A 104 0.44 -10.96 17.46
CA GLY A 104 1.13 -12.10 18.05
C GLY A 104 2.54 -12.35 17.48
N TRP A 105 2.84 -11.80 16.30
CA TRP A 105 4.20 -11.76 15.77
C TRP A 105 4.85 -10.42 16.11
N ASN A 106 5.59 -10.40 17.20
CA ASN A 106 6.61 -9.40 17.45
C ASN A 106 7.86 -9.87 16.68
N ALA A 107 8.17 -9.19 15.58
CA ALA A 107 9.48 -9.23 14.93
C ALA A 107 9.99 -7.80 14.85
#